data_AF-A0A258BLX8-F1
#
_entry.id   AF-A0A258BLX8-F1
#
_cell.length_a   1.000
_cell.length_b   1.000
_cell.length_c   1.000
_cell.angle_alpha   90.00
_cell.angle_beta   90.00
_cell.angle_gamma   90.00
#
_symmetry.space_group_name_H-M   'P 1'
#
loop_
_entity.id
_entity.type
_entity.pdbx_description
1 polymer ?
#
loop_
_entity_poly.entity_id
_entity_poly.type
_entity_poly.pdbx_seq_one_letter_code
_entity_poly.pdbx_strand_id
1 'polypeptide(L)'
;MKINKLHSSAPRAAVSRLRAFGAAVSLLAVVGCTTPKTFGIETQRLAPGEVPVMMGPSVRDNRTPMEAALACYGDYISATRPGRVVIGVGEIKDYTGKYSISEGNAVTQGGSLMVYSALGKLGDAITVAERYDPSIAERELGYTDRRQLGDGNAHDVNGQRVPWLPYFGGTITGSDYFIVGGITELNYNIRSGGAEAGVNNIGFKARTFNQSVSVDVRIVDSRTLLVVKSVSLTKQFTGYEVGL
;
A
#
# COMPACT_ATOMS: atom_id res chain seq x y z
N MET A 1 82.63 36.80 -46.73
CA MET A 1 81.68 35.67 -46.83
C MET A 1 80.53 35.95 -45.85
N LYS A 2 79.32 36.18 -46.40
CA LYS A 2 77.95 36.33 -45.82
C LYS A 2 77.78 36.61 -44.31
N ILE A 3 76.90 37.48 -43.80
CA ILE A 3 76.12 38.68 -44.18
C ILE A 3 75.42 39.11 -42.86
N ASN A 4 75.38 40.42 -42.59
CA ASN A 4 74.45 41.21 -41.76
C ASN A 4 74.04 40.81 -40.33
N LYS A 5 74.39 41.70 -39.37
CA LYS A 5 73.43 42.34 -38.46
C LYS A 5 73.79 43.83 -38.32
N LEU A 6 72.85 44.72 -38.63
CA LEU A 6 72.95 46.15 -38.36
C LEU A 6 72.25 46.49 -37.01
N HIS A 7 72.97 47.31 -36.23
CA HIS A 7 72.58 48.35 -35.27
C HIS A 7 71.12 48.85 -35.30
N SER A 8 70.52 49.52 -34.32
CA SER A 8 70.83 50.04 -32.97
C SER A 8 69.61 50.90 -32.58
N SER A 9 69.23 50.96 -31.30
CA SER A 9 69.02 52.22 -30.54
C SER A 9 68.18 51.99 -29.26
N ALA A 10 68.64 52.64 -28.20
CA ALA A 10 68.05 52.72 -26.86
C ALA A 10 67.61 54.19 -26.62
N PRO A 11 67.29 54.68 -25.39
CA PRO A 11 66.44 54.19 -24.30
C PRO A 11 65.46 55.28 -23.78
N ARG A 12 64.76 54.99 -22.67
CA ARG A 12 64.40 55.86 -21.50
C ARG A 12 62.92 56.20 -21.23
N ALA A 13 62.59 55.91 -19.96
CA ALA A 13 61.87 56.72 -18.97
C ALA A 13 60.33 56.78 -18.97
N ALA A 14 59.80 56.06 -17.98
CA ALA A 14 58.69 56.36 -17.08
C ALA A 14 57.99 57.73 -17.21
N VAL A 15 56.66 57.72 -17.31
CA VAL A 15 55.77 58.65 -16.60
C VAL A 15 54.51 57.91 -16.16
N SER A 16 54.16 58.16 -14.90
CA SER A 16 53.07 57.58 -14.12
C SER A 16 51.73 58.29 -14.33
N ARG A 17 50.67 57.60 -13.86
CA ARG A 17 49.48 58.10 -13.14
C ARG A 17 48.14 58.17 -13.89
N LEU A 18 47.18 57.56 -13.19
CA LEU A 18 45.77 57.89 -13.04
C LEU A 18 44.84 57.61 -14.22
N ARG A 19 44.01 56.58 -14.04
CA ARG A 19 42.58 56.77 -13.75
C ARG A 19 41.98 55.47 -13.24
N ALA A 20 41.87 55.37 -11.91
CA ALA A 20 40.89 54.52 -11.26
C ALA A 20 39.51 55.14 -11.50
N PHE A 21 38.64 54.42 -12.21
CA PHE A 21 37.21 54.70 -12.26
C PHE A 21 36.48 53.37 -12.12
N GLY A 22 35.46 53.41 -11.27
CA GLY A 22 34.92 52.27 -10.57
C GLY A 22 34.14 51.28 -11.41
N ALA A 23 34.14 50.05 -10.91
CA ALA A 23 33.00 49.13 -10.95
C ALA A 23 33.26 48.02 -9.93
N ALA A 24 33.21 48.38 -8.64
CA ALA A 24 33.34 47.43 -7.53
C ALA A 24 32.15 47.57 -6.57
N VAL A 25 30.92 47.54 -7.09
CA VAL A 25 29.70 47.37 -6.28
C VAL A 25 28.65 46.70 -7.15
N SER A 26 28.55 45.36 -7.09
CA SER A 26 27.30 44.60 -7.28
C SER A 26 27.58 43.09 -7.45
N LEU A 27 28.09 42.41 -6.42
CA LEU A 27 28.17 40.94 -6.44
C LEU A 27 27.79 40.28 -5.10
N LEU A 28 26.93 40.91 -4.30
CA LEU A 28 26.62 40.48 -2.93
C LEU A 28 25.12 40.53 -2.56
N ALA A 29 24.23 40.20 -3.51
CA ALA A 29 22.79 40.21 -3.21
C ALA A 29 21.98 39.06 -3.85
N VAL A 30 22.56 37.88 -4.06
CA VAL A 30 21.77 36.66 -4.27
C VAL A 30 22.36 35.50 -3.45
N VAL A 31 22.36 35.67 -2.13
CA VAL A 31 22.26 34.52 -1.22
C VAL A 31 20.81 34.48 -0.79
N GLY A 32 19.93 34.18 -1.75
CA GLY A 32 18.57 33.78 -1.44
C GLY A 32 18.65 32.39 -0.81
N CYS A 33 18.10 32.23 0.39
CA CYS A 33 17.97 30.96 1.09
C CYS A 33 17.15 29.96 0.26
N THR A 34 17.77 29.31 -0.71
CA THR A 34 17.30 28.02 -1.20
C THR A 34 17.99 26.97 -0.34
N THR A 35 17.45 26.70 0.83
CA THR A 35 17.63 25.37 1.41
C THR A 35 17.12 24.40 0.35
N PRO A 36 17.96 23.51 -0.19
CA PRO A 36 17.49 22.51 -1.11
C PRO A 36 16.52 21.65 -0.29
N LYS A 37 15.21 21.69 -0.59
CA LYS A 37 14.26 20.62 -0.18
C LYS A 37 14.54 19.34 -0.96
N THR A 38 15.81 19.02 -1.18
CA THR A 38 16.27 17.81 -1.84
C THR A 38 16.76 16.93 -0.69
N PHE A 39 15.92 15.95 -0.32
CA PHE A 39 16.16 14.97 0.74
C PHE A 39 16.22 15.53 2.18
N GLY A 40 15.27 16.39 2.56
CA GLY A 40 15.08 16.79 3.95
C GLY A 40 14.27 15.74 4.71
N ILE A 41 14.92 14.97 5.57
CA ILE A 41 14.26 14.17 6.60
C ILE A 41 13.43 15.13 7.47
N GLU A 42 12.10 15.08 7.34
CA GLU A 42 11.22 15.87 8.20
C GLU A 42 11.24 15.26 9.60
N THR A 43 11.68 16.03 10.59
CA THR A 43 11.67 15.58 11.99
C THR A 43 10.68 16.41 12.78
N GLN A 44 9.83 15.74 13.56
CA GLN A 44 8.86 16.40 14.43
C GLN A 44 8.95 15.82 15.83
N ARG A 45 8.64 16.66 16.84
CA ARG A 45 8.45 16.22 18.23
C ARG A 45 6.96 15.89 18.41
N LEU A 46 6.65 14.65 18.75
CA LEU A 46 5.27 14.17 18.91
C LEU A 46 4.67 14.62 20.26
N ALA A 47 5.47 14.66 21.33
CA ALA A 47 5.07 15.22 22.62
C ALA A 47 6.16 16.10 23.28
N PRO A 48 5.81 16.99 24.23
CA PRO A 48 6.77 17.77 24.99
C PRO A 48 7.75 16.87 25.77
N GLY A 49 9.06 17.11 25.61
CA GLY A 49 10.11 16.31 26.24
C GLY A 49 10.65 15.15 25.38
N GLU A 50 10.03 14.87 24.24
CA GLU A 50 10.52 13.84 23.32
C GLU A 50 11.62 14.36 22.39
N VAL A 51 12.51 13.45 21.99
CA VAL A 51 13.47 13.70 20.92
C VAL A 51 12.75 13.77 19.57
N PRO A 52 13.17 14.65 18.64
CA PRO A 52 12.57 14.69 17.31
C PRO A 52 12.68 13.32 16.62
N VAL A 53 11.56 12.80 16.14
CA VAL A 53 11.51 11.54 15.37
C VAL A 53 11.40 11.83 13.88
N MET A 54 11.92 10.94 13.05
CA MET A 54 11.76 11.06 11.60
C MET A 54 10.30 10.78 11.23
N MET A 55 9.67 11.73 10.55
CA MET A 55 8.32 11.59 10.05
C MET A 55 8.36 10.83 8.74
N GLY A 56 7.76 9.64 8.75
CA GLY A 56 7.47 8.90 7.53
C GLY A 56 6.34 9.56 6.74
N PRO A 57 6.05 9.05 5.52
CA PRO A 57 4.86 9.45 4.79
C PRO A 57 3.60 9.24 5.62
N SER A 58 2.61 10.12 5.47
CA SER A 58 1.33 10.01 6.15
C SER A 58 0.59 8.72 5.78
N VAL A 59 -0.27 8.27 6.68
CA VAL A 59 -1.23 7.18 6.39
C VAL A 59 -2.09 7.57 5.18
N ARG A 60 -2.37 6.61 4.31
CA ARG A 60 -3.17 6.78 3.09
C ARG A 60 -4.15 5.64 2.90
N ASP A 61 -5.24 5.91 2.19
CA ASP A 61 -6.19 4.87 1.79
C ASP A 61 -5.56 3.88 0.79
N ASN A 62 -6.01 2.63 0.86
CA ASN A 62 -5.62 1.59 -0.10
C ASN A 62 -6.40 1.72 -1.41
N ARG A 63 -5.94 2.61 -2.30
CA ARG A 63 -6.56 2.83 -3.62
C ARG A 63 -6.05 1.88 -4.69
N THR A 64 -6.94 1.43 -5.57
CA THR A 64 -6.60 0.53 -6.70
C THR A 64 -7.09 1.11 -8.02
N PRO A 65 -6.47 0.79 -9.17
CA PRO A 65 -6.98 1.23 -10.48
C PRO A 65 -8.40 0.77 -10.80
N MET A 66 -8.89 -0.26 -10.09
CA MET A 66 -10.26 -0.78 -10.26
C MET A 66 -11.31 0.01 -9.47
N GLU A 67 -10.92 0.97 -8.64
CA GLU A 67 -11.85 1.64 -7.70
C GLU A 67 -13.00 2.36 -8.40
N ALA A 68 -12.71 3.10 -9.49
CA ALA A 68 -13.76 3.77 -10.27
C ALA A 68 -14.72 2.78 -10.93
N ALA A 69 -14.21 1.63 -11.40
CA ALA A 69 -15.03 0.59 -12.00
C ALA A 69 -15.92 -0.11 -10.96
N LEU A 70 -15.40 -0.35 -9.76
CA LEU A 70 -16.16 -0.91 -8.65
C LEU A 70 -17.25 0.05 -8.17
N ALA A 71 -16.94 1.35 -8.02
CA ALA A 71 -17.94 2.36 -7.67
C ALA A 71 -19.08 2.41 -8.71
N CYS A 72 -18.74 2.49 -10.01
CA CYS A 72 -19.73 2.46 -11.09
C CYS A 72 -20.60 1.18 -11.06
N TYR A 73 -20.01 0.04 -10.72
CA TYR A 73 -20.75 -1.22 -10.59
C TYR A 73 -21.66 -1.23 -9.35
N GLY A 74 -21.21 -0.64 -8.24
CA GLY A 74 -22.03 -0.43 -7.04
C GLY A 74 -23.26 0.45 -7.32
N ASP A 75 -23.08 1.54 -8.06
CA ASP A 75 -24.18 2.41 -8.49
C ASP A 75 -25.19 1.64 -9.37
N TYR A 76 -24.67 0.83 -10.30
CA TYR A 76 -25.51 -0.01 -11.16
C TYR A 76 -26.32 -1.05 -10.37
N ILE A 77 -25.70 -1.74 -9.40
CA ILE A 77 -26.40 -2.69 -8.54
C ILE A 77 -27.51 -1.98 -7.76
N SER A 78 -27.18 -0.83 -7.15
CA SER A 78 -28.12 -0.06 -6.34
C SER A 78 -29.34 0.42 -7.16
N ALA A 79 -29.13 0.75 -8.44
CA ALA A 79 -30.19 1.18 -9.35
C ALA A 79 -31.07 0.02 -9.86
N THR A 80 -30.50 -1.19 -10.02
CA THR A 80 -31.18 -2.31 -10.70
C THR A 80 -31.69 -3.41 -9.77
N ARG A 81 -31.17 -3.49 -8.54
CA ARG A 81 -31.57 -4.49 -7.55
C ARG A 81 -31.83 -3.82 -6.20
N PRO A 82 -33.09 -3.49 -5.88
CA PRO A 82 -33.43 -2.79 -4.64
C PRO A 82 -33.28 -3.64 -3.35
N GLY A 83 -32.85 -4.90 -3.46
CA GLY A 83 -32.49 -5.74 -2.31
C GLY A 83 -30.98 -5.78 -2.12
N ARG A 84 -30.49 -5.41 -0.93
CA ARG A 84 -29.07 -5.55 -0.59
C ARG A 84 -28.71 -7.03 -0.49
N VAL A 85 -27.84 -7.49 -1.37
CA VAL A 85 -27.31 -8.87 -1.34
C VAL A 85 -26.35 -8.98 -0.16
N VAL A 86 -26.54 -9.99 0.69
CA VAL A 86 -25.64 -10.24 1.82
C VAL A 86 -24.56 -11.22 1.39
N ILE A 87 -23.30 -10.79 1.41
CA ILE A 87 -22.15 -11.59 1.00
C ILE A 87 -21.26 -11.86 2.21
N GLY A 88 -21.03 -13.12 2.55
CA GLY A 88 -19.99 -13.53 3.48
C GLY A 88 -18.64 -13.67 2.77
N VAL A 89 -17.55 -13.46 3.48
CA VAL A 89 -16.21 -13.83 2.99
C VAL A 89 -15.64 -14.87 3.94
N GLY A 90 -15.33 -16.04 3.38
CA GLY A 90 -14.65 -17.11 4.10
C GLY A 90 -13.13 -17.02 3.93
N GLU A 91 -12.47 -18.14 4.13
CA GLU A 91 -11.01 -18.20 4.03
C GLU A 91 -10.52 -18.07 2.58
N ILE A 92 -9.52 -17.20 2.40
CA ILE A 92 -8.72 -17.07 1.19
C ILE A 92 -7.25 -17.18 1.61
N LYS A 93 -6.78 -18.43 1.65
CA LYS A 93 -5.46 -18.80 2.17
C LYS A 93 -4.40 -18.81 1.08
N ASP A 94 -3.15 -18.73 1.51
CA ASP A 94 -2.00 -19.04 0.66
C ASP A 94 -1.86 -20.56 0.50
N TYR A 95 -2.06 -21.03 -0.74
CA TYR A 95 -1.85 -22.41 -1.16
C TYR A 95 -0.61 -22.56 -2.06
N THR A 96 0.17 -21.49 -2.26
CA THR A 96 1.38 -21.54 -3.08
C THR A 96 2.50 -22.37 -2.45
N GLY A 97 2.46 -22.51 -1.12
CA GLY A 97 3.48 -23.21 -0.33
C GLY A 97 4.86 -22.54 -0.38
N LYS A 98 4.97 -21.31 -0.89
CA LYS A 98 6.24 -20.60 -1.00
C LYS A 98 6.60 -19.96 0.34
N TYR A 99 7.70 -20.46 0.92
CA TYR A 99 8.20 -20.02 2.20
C TYR A 99 9.71 -19.83 2.14
N SER A 100 10.21 -18.78 2.81
CA SER A 100 11.61 -18.50 3.03
C SER A 100 11.92 -18.57 4.52
N ILE A 101 13.04 -19.21 4.90
CA ILE A 101 13.46 -19.29 6.30
C ILE A 101 13.82 -17.92 6.86
N SER A 102 14.35 -17.02 6.01
CA SER A 102 14.75 -15.67 6.41
C SER A 102 13.61 -14.66 6.36
N GLU A 103 12.66 -14.83 5.44
CA GLU A 103 11.63 -13.82 5.14
C GLU A 103 10.20 -14.26 5.48
N GLY A 104 9.98 -15.54 5.77
CA GLY A 104 8.67 -16.11 6.08
C GLY A 104 7.85 -16.46 4.84
N ASN A 105 6.52 -16.37 4.95
CA ASN A 105 5.61 -16.63 3.83
C ASN A 105 5.83 -15.61 2.72
N ALA A 106 6.01 -16.09 1.49
CA ALA A 106 6.31 -15.23 0.36
C ALA A 106 5.06 -14.51 -0.18
N VAL A 107 3.88 -14.95 0.26
CA VAL A 107 2.57 -14.40 -0.08
C VAL A 107 1.85 -13.98 1.21
N THR A 108 1.01 -12.95 1.08
CA THR A 108 0.14 -12.48 2.16
C THR A 108 -0.79 -13.58 2.68
N GLN A 109 -0.97 -13.62 3.99
CA GLN A 109 -1.95 -14.47 4.66
C GLN A 109 -3.30 -13.75 4.87
N GLY A 110 -3.40 -12.50 4.40
CA GLY A 110 -4.58 -11.64 4.55
C GLY A 110 -5.49 -11.63 3.33
N GLY A 111 -5.50 -12.69 2.51
CA GLY A 111 -6.29 -12.75 1.28
C GLY A 111 -7.77 -12.44 1.49
N SER A 112 -8.35 -12.95 2.60
CA SER A 112 -9.75 -12.69 2.96
C SER A 112 -10.01 -11.20 3.22
N LEU A 113 -9.10 -10.53 3.94
CA LEU A 113 -9.20 -9.10 4.27
C LEU A 113 -9.09 -8.21 3.03
N MET A 114 -8.33 -8.66 2.01
CA MET A 114 -8.29 -7.98 0.72
C MET A 114 -9.64 -8.06 0.00
N VAL A 115 -10.34 -9.20 0.09
CA VAL A 115 -11.69 -9.34 -0.48
C VAL A 115 -12.73 -8.55 0.30
N TYR A 116 -12.68 -8.54 1.65
CA TYR A 116 -13.51 -7.62 2.45
C TYR A 116 -13.32 -6.16 2.00
N SER A 117 -12.07 -5.73 1.87
CA SER A 117 -11.73 -4.37 1.43
C SER A 117 -12.25 -4.09 0.02
N ALA A 118 -12.15 -5.05 -0.91
CA ALA A 118 -12.65 -4.91 -2.28
C ALA A 118 -14.18 -4.83 -2.35
N LEU A 119 -14.89 -5.65 -1.56
CA LEU A 119 -16.33 -5.59 -1.43
C LEU A 119 -16.79 -4.26 -0.80
N GLY A 120 -16.05 -3.73 0.18
CA GLY A 120 -16.31 -2.41 0.76
C GLY A 120 -16.25 -1.26 -0.25
N LYS A 121 -15.48 -1.42 -1.34
CA LYS A 121 -15.43 -0.42 -2.44
C LYS A 121 -16.69 -0.38 -3.30
N LEU A 122 -17.61 -1.35 -3.16
CA LEU A 122 -18.93 -1.32 -3.80
C LEU A 122 -19.94 -0.47 -3.01
N GLY A 123 -19.55 0.09 -1.87
CA GLY A 123 -20.40 0.94 -1.04
C GLY A 123 -21.62 0.18 -0.48
N ASP A 124 -22.75 0.89 -0.37
CA ASP A 124 -23.99 0.34 0.22
C ASP A 124 -24.73 -0.65 -0.70
N ALA A 125 -24.25 -0.83 -1.94
CA ALA A 125 -24.84 -1.72 -2.92
C ALA A 125 -24.91 -3.19 -2.45
N ILE A 126 -24.00 -3.57 -1.56
CA ILE A 126 -23.96 -4.90 -0.93
C ILE A 126 -23.85 -4.78 0.58
N THR A 127 -24.21 -5.84 1.29
CA THR A 127 -23.95 -5.98 2.72
C THR A 127 -22.90 -7.06 2.89
N VAL A 128 -21.78 -6.73 3.53
CA VAL A 128 -20.76 -7.73 3.84
C VAL A 128 -21.00 -8.29 5.23
N ALA A 129 -21.17 -9.60 5.34
CA ALA A 129 -21.32 -10.30 6.61
C ALA A 129 -19.96 -10.84 7.07
N GLU A 130 -19.61 -10.59 8.34
CA GLU A 130 -18.41 -11.17 8.96
C GLU A 130 -18.59 -12.68 9.13
N ARG A 131 -17.79 -13.45 8.38
CA ARG A 131 -17.77 -14.94 8.38
C ARG A 131 -16.36 -15.51 8.42
N TYR A 132 -15.34 -14.65 8.40
CA TYR A 132 -13.94 -15.07 8.38
C TYR A 132 -13.40 -15.24 9.81
N ASP A 133 -13.72 -14.30 10.71
CA ASP A 133 -13.37 -14.41 12.13
C ASP A 133 -14.61 -14.21 13.01
N PRO A 134 -15.46 -15.26 13.18
CA PRO A 134 -16.64 -15.17 14.03
C PRO A 134 -16.31 -15.30 15.53
N SER A 135 -15.03 -15.39 15.91
CA SER A 135 -14.65 -15.83 17.26
C SER A 135 -15.10 -14.88 18.37
N ILE A 136 -15.22 -13.59 18.09
CA ILE A 136 -15.80 -12.62 19.05
C ILE A 136 -17.32 -12.80 19.12
N ALA A 137 -17.99 -12.88 17.98
CA ALA A 137 -19.44 -13.06 17.91
C ALA A 137 -19.91 -14.37 18.59
N GLU A 138 -19.16 -15.47 18.41
CA GLU A 138 -19.44 -16.75 19.08
C GLU A 138 -19.26 -16.66 20.60
N ARG A 139 -18.24 -15.95 21.07
CA ARG A 139 -18.02 -15.73 22.52
C ARG A 139 -19.13 -14.88 23.12
N GLU A 140 -19.51 -13.79 22.45
CA GLU A 140 -20.61 -12.93 22.89
C GLU A 140 -21.93 -13.68 22.93
N LEU A 141 -22.22 -14.51 21.92
CA LEU A 141 -23.39 -15.38 21.94
C LEU A 141 -23.33 -16.36 23.12
N GLY A 142 -22.17 -16.94 23.41
CA GLY A 142 -21.96 -17.81 24.56
C GLY A 142 -22.05 -17.09 25.93
N TYR A 143 -21.70 -15.81 26.02
CA TYR A 143 -21.95 -15.01 27.23
C TYR A 143 -23.43 -14.66 27.37
N THR A 144 -24.11 -14.39 26.26
CA THR A 144 -25.54 -14.11 26.23
C THR A 144 -26.36 -15.33 26.66
N ASP A 145 -26.02 -16.51 26.15
CA ASP A 145 -26.64 -17.79 26.52
C ASP A 145 -26.53 -18.08 28.02
N ARG A 146 -25.36 -17.80 28.59
CA ARG A 146 -25.09 -17.91 30.04
C ARG A 146 -25.64 -16.74 30.86
N ARG A 147 -26.34 -15.77 30.23
CA ARG A 147 -26.87 -14.55 30.87
C ARG A 147 -25.81 -13.70 31.58
N GLN A 148 -24.58 -13.73 31.05
CA GLN A 148 -23.42 -13.01 31.58
C GLN A 148 -23.14 -11.70 30.82
N LEU A 149 -23.72 -11.53 29.62
CA LEU A 149 -23.55 -10.33 28.81
C LEU A 149 -24.60 -9.27 29.18
N GLY A 150 -24.18 -8.02 29.32
CA GLY A 150 -25.05 -6.86 29.62
C GLY A 150 -24.52 -5.59 28.96
N ASP A 151 -25.40 -4.62 28.71
CA ASP A 151 -25.09 -3.30 28.14
C ASP A 151 -25.22 -2.17 29.19
N GLY A 152 -25.37 -2.53 30.47
CA GLY A 152 -25.60 -1.59 31.57
C GLY A 152 -27.07 -1.17 31.74
N ASN A 153 -27.97 -1.61 30.86
CA ASN A 153 -29.40 -1.36 30.99
C ASN A 153 -30.13 -2.60 31.53
N ALA A 154 -31.29 -2.37 32.14
CA ALA A 154 -32.18 -3.44 32.55
C ALA A 154 -33.25 -3.66 31.48
N HIS A 155 -33.37 -4.89 31.01
CA HIS A 155 -34.27 -5.33 29.94
C HIS A 155 -35.51 -6.01 30.50
N ASP A 156 -36.65 -5.92 29.83
CA ASP A 156 -37.86 -6.67 30.20
C ASP A 156 -37.96 -7.92 29.33
N VAL A 157 -38.04 -9.09 29.97
CA VAL A 157 -38.24 -10.38 29.31
C VAL A 157 -39.43 -11.06 29.98
N ASN A 158 -40.55 -11.15 29.27
CA ASN A 158 -41.80 -11.76 29.76
C ASN A 158 -42.30 -11.14 31.10
N GLY A 159 -42.16 -9.82 31.29
CA GLY A 159 -42.58 -9.12 32.49
C GLY A 159 -41.58 -9.19 33.65
N GLN A 160 -40.41 -9.80 33.43
CA GLN A 160 -39.31 -9.82 34.39
C GLN A 160 -38.21 -8.87 33.95
N ARG A 161 -37.80 -7.98 34.86
CA ARG A 161 -36.68 -7.06 34.64
C ARG A 161 -35.35 -7.75 34.92
N VAL A 162 -34.50 -7.83 33.91
CA VAL A 162 -33.23 -8.57 33.93
C VAL A 162 -32.05 -7.67 33.53
N PRO A 163 -30.88 -7.78 34.18
CA PRO A 163 -29.70 -6.97 33.86
C PRO A 163 -28.85 -7.49 32.68
N TRP A 164 -29.18 -8.66 32.12
CA TRP A 164 -28.45 -9.25 30.98
C TRP A 164 -29.16 -8.98 29.66
N LEU A 165 -28.41 -9.01 28.56
CA LEU A 165 -28.94 -8.89 27.20
C LEU A 165 -29.84 -10.09 26.88
N PRO A 166 -31.12 -9.88 26.54
CA PRO A 166 -31.95 -10.95 26.01
C PRO A 166 -31.55 -11.29 24.58
N TYR A 167 -31.37 -12.58 24.30
CA TYR A 167 -31.20 -13.07 22.93
C TYR A 167 -32.55 -13.45 22.33
N PHE A 168 -32.88 -12.84 21.19
CA PHE A 168 -33.97 -13.25 20.34
C PHE A 168 -33.36 -14.01 19.14
N GLY A 169 -33.82 -15.23 18.89
CA GLY A 169 -33.36 -16.01 17.74
C GLY A 169 -33.55 -15.22 16.43
N GLY A 170 -32.60 -15.37 15.49
CA GLY A 170 -32.66 -14.71 14.17
C GLY A 170 -32.00 -13.32 14.10
N THR A 171 -31.29 -12.89 15.13
CA THR A 171 -30.49 -11.64 15.12
C THR A 171 -29.30 -11.70 14.15
N ILE A 172 -28.71 -12.88 13.96
CA ILE A 172 -27.64 -13.09 12.97
C ILE A 172 -28.28 -13.25 11.59
N THR A 173 -28.09 -12.24 10.74
CA THR A 173 -28.58 -12.27 9.35
C THR A 173 -27.79 -13.28 8.52
N GLY A 174 -28.47 -14.18 7.82
CA GLY A 174 -27.83 -15.13 6.89
C GLY A 174 -27.24 -14.43 5.67
N SER A 175 -26.11 -14.93 5.15
CA SER A 175 -25.59 -14.48 3.86
C SER A 175 -26.31 -15.19 2.72
N ASP A 176 -26.59 -14.49 1.61
CA ASP A 176 -27.11 -15.09 0.38
C ASP A 176 -26.02 -15.90 -0.34
N TYR A 177 -24.82 -15.33 -0.38
CA TYR A 177 -23.65 -15.94 -0.98
C TYR A 177 -22.46 -15.84 -0.05
N PHE A 178 -21.47 -16.70 -0.24
CA PHE A 178 -20.16 -16.53 0.36
C PHE A 178 -19.04 -16.72 -0.65
N ILE A 179 -17.95 -15.97 -0.44
CA ILE A 179 -16.76 -16.01 -1.28
C ILE A 179 -15.67 -16.77 -0.54
N VAL A 180 -15.10 -17.79 -1.19
CA VAL A 180 -13.96 -18.57 -0.69
C VAL A 180 -12.97 -18.82 -1.81
N GLY A 181 -11.73 -19.11 -1.45
CA GLY A 181 -10.71 -19.37 -2.46
C GLY A 181 -9.32 -19.47 -1.87
N GLY A 182 -8.33 -19.11 -2.68
CA GLY A 182 -6.96 -18.98 -2.21
C GLY A 182 -6.02 -18.45 -3.27
N ILE A 183 -4.82 -18.12 -2.82
CA ILE A 183 -3.71 -17.74 -3.68
C ILE A 183 -2.99 -19.03 -4.02
N THR A 184 -3.12 -19.49 -5.25
CA THR A 184 -2.81 -20.87 -5.63
C THR A 184 -1.48 -21.01 -6.35
N GLU A 185 -0.96 -19.92 -6.93
CA GLU A 185 0.32 -19.95 -7.62
C GLU A 185 1.17 -18.72 -7.29
N LEU A 186 2.47 -18.98 -7.16
CA LEU A 186 3.51 -17.95 -7.16
C LEU A 186 4.71 -18.49 -7.93
N ASN A 187 4.98 -17.87 -9.07
CA ASN A 187 6.05 -18.28 -9.97
C ASN A 187 7.12 -17.18 -10.04
N TYR A 188 8.28 -17.48 -9.46
CA TYR A 188 9.50 -16.71 -9.66
C TYR A 188 10.22 -17.30 -10.86
N ASN A 189 10.56 -16.48 -11.87
CA ASN A 189 11.40 -16.85 -13.03
C ASN A 189 10.67 -17.09 -14.36
N ILE A 190 9.77 -16.18 -14.77
CA ILE A 190 9.15 -16.26 -16.11
C ILE A 190 10.09 -15.77 -17.23
N ARG A 191 11.19 -15.05 -16.90
CA ARG A 191 12.36 -14.68 -17.74
C ARG A 191 13.17 -13.65 -16.96
N SER A 192 14.09 -14.07 -16.10
CA SER A 192 15.00 -13.16 -15.41
C SER A 192 16.25 -12.89 -16.28
N GLY A 193 16.76 -11.67 -16.26
CA GLY A 193 17.90 -11.27 -17.08
C GLY A 193 18.61 -10.05 -16.50
N GLY A 194 19.88 -9.87 -16.82
CA GLY A 194 20.66 -8.73 -16.32
C GLY A 194 22.02 -8.61 -16.99
N ALA A 195 22.59 -7.41 -16.88
CA ALA A 195 23.95 -7.10 -17.31
C ALA A 195 24.73 -6.56 -16.10
N GLU A 196 25.99 -6.98 -15.99
CA GLU A 196 26.91 -6.55 -14.95
C GLU A 196 28.23 -6.17 -15.61
N ALA A 197 28.73 -4.96 -15.32
CA ALA A 197 30.00 -4.47 -15.84
C ALA A 197 30.73 -3.72 -14.72
N GLY A 198 31.92 -4.21 -14.33
CA GLY A 198 32.68 -3.63 -13.22
C GLY A 198 34.17 -3.94 -13.26
N VAL A 199 34.96 -3.11 -12.57
CA VAL A 199 36.40 -3.26 -12.34
C VAL A 199 36.67 -2.99 -10.86
N ASN A 200 37.42 -3.87 -10.18
CA ASN A 200 37.72 -3.77 -8.74
C ASN A 200 36.49 -3.60 -7.83
N ASN A 201 35.47 -4.45 -7.99
CA ASN A 201 34.23 -4.45 -7.19
C ASN A 201 33.37 -3.17 -7.26
N ILE A 202 33.67 -2.25 -8.18
CA ILE A 202 32.82 -1.09 -8.50
C ILE A 202 32.29 -1.32 -9.91
N GLY A 203 30.97 -1.32 -10.07
CA GLY A 203 30.38 -1.75 -11.32
C GLY A 203 28.87 -1.61 -11.40
N PHE A 204 28.40 -1.24 -12.59
CA PHE A 204 26.98 -1.12 -12.86
C PHE A 204 26.34 -2.51 -12.90
N LYS A 205 25.26 -2.65 -12.14
CA LYS A 205 24.45 -3.86 -12.07
C LYS A 205 23.02 -3.51 -12.40
N ALA A 206 22.45 -4.18 -13.40
CA ALA A 206 21.02 -4.09 -13.73
C ALA A 206 20.42 -5.48 -13.83
N ARG A 207 19.44 -5.81 -12.99
CA ARG A 207 18.71 -7.08 -13.02
C ARG A 207 17.22 -6.84 -13.15
N THR A 208 16.56 -7.69 -13.93
CA THR A 208 15.10 -7.71 -14.11
C THR A 208 14.56 -9.04 -13.58
N PHE A 209 13.55 -8.95 -12.72
CA PHE A 209 12.88 -10.08 -12.10
C PHE A 209 11.41 -10.12 -12.53
N ASN A 210 11.03 -11.18 -13.24
CA ASN A 210 9.64 -11.42 -13.62
C ASN A 210 9.01 -12.46 -12.71
N GLN A 211 7.88 -12.10 -12.10
CA GLN A 211 7.13 -12.94 -11.17
C GLN A 211 5.64 -12.92 -11.51
N SER A 212 4.93 -14.02 -11.31
CA SER A 212 3.47 -14.04 -11.38
C SER A 212 2.84 -14.64 -10.14
N VAL A 213 1.64 -14.18 -9.84
CA VAL A 213 0.78 -14.70 -8.76
C VAL A 213 -0.60 -15.03 -9.34
N SER A 214 -1.17 -16.15 -8.93
CA SER A 214 -2.51 -16.58 -9.33
C SER A 214 -3.43 -16.72 -8.12
N VAL A 215 -4.69 -16.33 -8.29
CA VAL A 215 -5.74 -16.39 -7.28
C VAL A 215 -6.95 -17.10 -7.86
N ASP A 216 -7.42 -18.13 -7.16
CA ASP A 216 -8.63 -18.87 -7.50
C ASP A 216 -9.72 -18.56 -6.47
N VAL A 217 -10.82 -17.98 -6.93
CA VAL A 217 -11.93 -17.56 -6.07
C VAL A 217 -13.25 -18.03 -6.64
N ARG A 218 -14.14 -18.47 -5.76
CA ARG A 218 -15.49 -18.88 -6.12
C ARG A 218 -16.54 -18.26 -5.21
N ILE A 219 -17.70 -18.00 -5.81
CA ILE A 219 -18.91 -17.56 -5.14
C ILE A 219 -19.82 -18.78 -4.99
N VAL A 220 -20.28 -19.02 -3.78
CA VAL A 220 -21.12 -20.18 -3.42
C VAL A 220 -22.43 -19.68 -2.85
N ASP A 221 -23.54 -20.30 -3.25
CA ASP A 221 -24.86 -20.05 -2.68
C ASP A 221 -24.92 -20.64 -1.26
N SER A 222 -25.24 -19.82 -0.26
CA SER A 222 -25.19 -20.24 1.14
C SER A 222 -26.25 -21.29 1.51
N ARG A 223 -27.35 -21.37 0.76
CA ARG A 223 -28.47 -22.26 1.07
C ARG A 223 -28.30 -23.63 0.43
N THR A 224 -27.80 -23.65 -0.80
CA THR A 224 -27.65 -24.89 -1.60
C THR A 224 -26.22 -25.43 -1.61
N LEU A 225 -25.24 -24.61 -1.22
CA LEU A 225 -23.79 -24.90 -1.31
C LEU A 225 -23.29 -25.17 -2.73
N LEU A 226 -24.09 -24.83 -3.75
CA LEU A 226 -23.68 -24.92 -5.15
C LEU A 226 -22.77 -23.74 -5.51
N VAL A 227 -21.70 -24.04 -6.25
CA VAL A 227 -20.80 -23.01 -6.80
C VAL A 227 -21.51 -22.28 -7.93
N VAL A 228 -21.83 -21.01 -7.71
CA VAL A 228 -22.51 -20.16 -8.70
C VAL A 228 -21.53 -19.73 -9.79
N LYS A 229 -20.31 -19.35 -9.37
CA LYS A 229 -19.25 -18.93 -10.29
C LYS A 229 -17.89 -19.19 -9.68
N SER A 230 -16.96 -19.65 -10.50
CA SER A 230 -15.53 -19.72 -10.18
C SER A 230 -14.75 -18.88 -11.18
N VAL A 231 -13.71 -18.21 -10.70
CA VAL A 231 -12.76 -17.43 -11.50
C VAL A 231 -11.33 -17.73 -11.04
N SER A 232 -10.44 -17.80 -12.02
CA SER A 232 -8.99 -17.91 -11.82
C SER A 232 -8.34 -16.70 -12.47
N LEU A 233 -7.52 -15.97 -11.72
CA LEU A 233 -6.89 -14.74 -12.17
C LEU A 233 -5.40 -14.80 -11.90
N THR A 234 -4.59 -14.61 -12.94
CA THR A 234 -3.13 -14.52 -12.85
C THR A 234 -2.67 -13.11 -13.16
N LYS A 235 -1.76 -12.58 -12.35
CA LYS A 235 -1.11 -11.30 -12.60
C LYS A 235 0.40 -11.46 -12.55
N GLN A 236 1.06 -10.95 -13.60
CA GLN A 236 2.52 -10.86 -13.67
C GLN A 236 2.99 -9.45 -13.27
N PHE A 237 4.12 -9.38 -12.59
CA PHE A 237 4.81 -8.17 -12.22
C PHE A 237 6.30 -8.29 -12.54
N THR A 238 6.92 -7.15 -12.85
CA THR A 238 8.33 -7.05 -13.17
C THR A 238 9.00 -6.09 -12.19
N GLY A 239 10.01 -6.58 -11.47
CA GLY A 239 10.88 -5.79 -10.62
C GLY A 239 12.22 -5.51 -11.30
N TYR A 240 12.80 -4.34 -11.02
CA TYR A 240 14.13 -3.97 -11.51
C TYR A 240 15.03 -3.65 -10.32
N GLU A 241 16.22 -4.25 -10.30
CA GLU A 241 17.29 -3.93 -9.35
C GLU A 241 18.39 -3.21 -10.13
N VAL A 242 18.69 -1.98 -9.70
CA VAL A 242 19.79 -1.17 -10.26
C VAL A 242 20.76 -0.83 -9.14
N GLY A 243 22.06 -1.04 -9.38
CA GLY A 243 23.14 -0.78 -8.44
C GLY A 243 24.38 -0.21 -9.12
N LEU A 244 25.21 0.48 -8.34
CA LEU A 244 26.49 1.10 -8.72
C LEU A 244 27.64 0.46 -7.93
#